data_AF-A0A7L3PPF4-F1
#
_entry.id   AF-A0A7L3PPF4-F1
#
_cell.length_a   1.000
_cell.length_b   1.000
_cell.length_c   1.000
_cell.angle_alpha   90.00
_cell.angle_beta   90.00
_cell.angle_gamma   90.00
#
_symmetry.space_group_name_H-M   'P 1'
#
loop_
_entity.id
_entity.type
_entity.pdbx_description
1 polymer ?
#
loop_
_entity_poly.entity_id
_entity_poly.type
_entity_poly.pdbx_seq_one_letter_code
_entity_poly.pdbx_strand_id
1 'polypeptide(L)'
;MGALQPGLPLLTMLPRNWHLTIIDLKDCFFTIPLQEQDTCRFAFTLPSTNKERPAQRFEWIAAQASHAMFHQNAKTLRRVFGLSWSDAQGIVKACDICSRHSGSLG
;
A
#
# COMPACT_ATOMS: atom_id res chain seq x y z
N MET A 1 22.69 -19.48 -13.68
CA MET A 1 22.72 -18.09 -14.18
C MET A 1 21.27 -17.65 -14.36
N GLY A 2 20.82 -16.62 -13.65
CA GLY A 2 19.42 -16.18 -13.67
C GLY A 2 18.99 -15.61 -15.02
N ALA A 3 17.69 -15.59 -15.28
CA ALA A 3 17.13 -15.07 -16.52
C ALA A 3 17.48 -13.58 -16.71
N LEU A 4 18.00 -13.25 -17.89
CA LEU A 4 18.28 -11.87 -18.29
C LEU A 4 16.94 -11.19 -18.57
N GLN A 5 16.56 -10.18 -17.77
CA GLN A 5 15.34 -9.41 -18.02
C GLN A 5 15.52 -8.60 -19.33
N PRO A 6 14.71 -8.84 -20.38
CA PRO A 6 14.79 -8.06 -21.60
C PRO A 6 14.52 -6.58 -21.29
N GLY A 7 15.38 -5.69 -21.75
CA GLY A 7 15.20 -4.23 -21.62
C GLY A 7 15.94 -3.55 -20.48
N LEU A 8 16.58 -4.29 -19.56
CA LEU A 8 17.48 -3.70 -18.55
C LEU A 8 18.94 -3.67 -19.05
N PRO A 9 19.68 -2.57 -18.80
CA PRO A 9 21.08 -2.50 -19.17
C PRO A 9 21.88 -3.54 -18.36
N LEU A 10 22.80 -4.23 -19.02
CA LEU A 10 23.74 -5.11 -18.34
C LEU A 10 24.60 -4.27 -17.38
N LEU A 11 24.70 -4.68 -16.11
CA LEU A 11 25.44 -3.93 -15.09
C LEU A 11 26.91 -3.66 -15.49
N THR A 12 27.50 -4.51 -16.33
CA THR A 12 28.86 -4.32 -16.86
C THR A 12 28.99 -3.20 -17.88
N MET A 13 27.88 -2.65 -18.37
CA MET A 13 27.83 -1.49 -19.28
C MET A 13 27.83 -0.16 -18.54
N LEU A 14 27.65 -0.14 -17.22
CA LEU A 14 27.77 1.07 -16.42
C LEU A 14 29.26 1.44 -16.25
N PRO A 15 29.69 2.67 -16.62
CA PRO A 15 31.06 3.12 -16.42
C PRO A 15 31.44 3.11 -14.93
N ARG A 16 32.62 2.55 -14.60
CA ARG A 16 33.07 2.36 -13.21
C ARG A 16 33.24 3.65 -12.40
N ASN A 17 33.41 4.80 -13.06
CA ASN A 17 33.77 6.08 -12.43
C ASN A 17 32.68 7.16 -12.59
N TRP A 18 31.43 6.78 -12.89
CA TRP A 18 30.35 7.75 -13.01
C TRP A 18 29.67 7.99 -11.66
N HIS A 19 29.19 9.21 -11.43
CA HIS A 19 28.35 9.52 -10.28
C HIS A 19 26.96 8.88 -10.47
N LEU A 20 26.69 7.81 -9.72
CA LEU A 20 25.43 7.09 -9.77
C LEU A 20 24.49 7.61 -8.68
N THR A 21 23.25 7.93 -9.08
CA THR A 21 22.16 8.22 -8.16
C THR A 21 21.14 7.10 -8.24
N ILE A 22 20.83 6.48 -7.11
CA ILE A 22 19.82 5.42 -7.01
C ILE A 22 18.56 6.05 -6.41
N ILE A 23 17.47 6.01 -7.16
CA ILE A 23 16.17 6.54 -6.74
C ILE A 23 15.26 5.35 -6.49
N ASP A 24 14.77 5.22 -5.25
CA ASP A 24 13.72 4.26 -4.93
C ASP A 24 12.35 4.86 -5.26
N LEU A 25 11.59 4.17 -6.10
CA LEU A 25 10.23 4.55 -6.50
C LEU A 25 9.16 3.63 -5.88
N LYS A 26 9.52 2.82 -4.88
CA LYS A 26 8.62 1.85 -4.25
C LYS A 26 7.30 2.47 -3.78
N ASP A 27 7.35 3.66 -3.22
CA ASP A 27 6.14 4.33 -2.70
C ASP A 27 5.20 4.79 -3.82
N CYS A 28 5.71 4.96 -5.04
CA CYS A 28 4.89 5.28 -6.21
C CYS A 28 3.93 4.13 -6.58
N PHE A 29 4.22 2.88 -6.17
CA PHE A 29 3.29 1.77 -6.43
C PHE A 29 2.00 1.87 -5.63
N PHE A 30 1.98 2.59 -4.50
CA PHE A 30 0.77 2.80 -3.70
C PHE A 30 -0.27 3.70 -4.39
N THR A 31 0.14 4.48 -5.40
CA THR A 31 -0.78 5.35 -6.16
C THR A 31 -1.41 4.65 -7.35
N ILE A 32 -0.89 3.48 -7.75
CA ILE A 32 -1.41 2.69 -8.86
C ILE A 32 -2.47 1.75 -8.31
N PRO A 33 -3.75 1.89 -8.72
CA PRO A 33 -4.81 1.02 -8.21
C PRO A 33 -4.60 -0.42 -8.68
N LEU A 34 -4.72 -1.37 -7.75
CA LEU A 34 -4.75 -2.80 -8.06
C LEU A 34 -6.17 -3.21 -8.49
N GLN A 35 -6.27 -4.11 -9.47
CA GLN A 35 -7.55 -4.70 -9.86
C GLN A 35 -8.12 -5.56 -8.71
N GLU A 36 -9.42 -5.45 -8.46
CA GLU A 36 -10.08 -6.04 -7.28
C GLU A 36 -9.92 -7.56 -7.23
N GLN A 37 -10.03 -8.24 -8.38
CA GLN A 37 -9.82 -9.69 -8.49
C GLN A 37 -8.39 -10.16 -8.16
N ASP A 38 -7.40 -9.26 -8.19
CA ASP A 38 -6.00 -9.60 -7.94
C ASP A 38 -5.59 -9.37 -6.48
N THR A 39 -6.39 -8.67 -5.68
CA THR A 39 -6.09 -8.36 -4.26
C THR A 39 -5.73 -9.60 -3.43
N CYS A 40 -6.42 -10.70 -3.65
CA CYS A 40 -6.18 -11.98 -2.97
C CYS A 40 -4.84 -12.63 -3.34
N ARG A 41 -4.31 -12.34 -4.55
CA ARG A 41 -3.01 -12.84 -5.03
C ARG A 41 -1.83 -12.10 -4.39
N PHE A 42 -2.07 -10.88 -3.94
CA PHE A 42 -1.10 -10.07 -3.19
C PHE A 42 -1.27 -10.18 -1.68
N ALA A 43 -2.00 -11.19 -1.21
CA ALA A 43 -2.14 -11.46 0.22
C ALA A 43 -0.82 -11.99 0.82
N PHE A 44 -0.47 -11.53 2.02
CA PHE A 44 0.68 -12.03 2.76
C PHE A 44 0.33 -12.32 4.22
N THR A 45 1.15 -13.13 4.88
CA THR A 45 0.94 -13.54 6.27
C THR A 45 2.09 -13.07 7.14
N LEU A 46 1.78 -12.36 8.22
CA LEU A 46 2.75 -12.00 9.25
C LEU A 46 2.75 -13.06 10.36
N PRO A 47 3.88 -13.74 10.60
CA PRO A 47 4.01 -14.69 11.70
C PRO A 47 4.06 -13.95 13.04
N SER A 48 3.56 -14.60 14.10
CA SER A 48 3.73 -14.12 15.47
C SER A 48 5.01 -14.67 16.09
N THR A 49 5.62 -13.90 16.99
CA THR A 49 6.73 -14.39 17.82
C THR A 49 6.29 -15.63 18.57
N ASN A 50 7.07 -16.71 18.47
CA ASN A 50 6.83 -17.97 19.17
C ASN A 50 5.43 -18.59 19.00
N LYS A 51 4.69 -18.27 17.92
CA LYS A 51 3.31 -18.72 17.70
C LYS A 51 2.35 -18.33 18.84
N GLU A 52 2.63 -17.26 19.58
CA GLU A 52 1.80 -16.77 20.70
C GLU A 52 0.36 -16.47 20.27
N ARG A 53 0.17 -16.13 18.99
CA ARG A 53 -1.14 -15.91 18.36
C ARG A 53 -1.19 -16.51 16.96
N PRO A 54 -2.38 -16.80 16.41
CA PRO A 54 -2.51 -17.17 15.01
C PRO A 54 -1.88 -16.12 14.09
N ALA A 55 -1.22 -16.58 13.03
CA ALA A 55 -0.59 -15.68 12.07
C ALA A 55 -1.64 -14.81 11.36
N GLN A 56 -1.33 -13.53 11.17
CA GLN A 56 -2.28 -12.56 10.61
C GLN A 56 -2.13 -12.48 9.10
N ARG A 57 -3.25 -12.59 8.37
CA ARG A 57 -3.30 -12.46 6.91
C ARG A 57 -3.73 -11.05 6.53
N PHE A 58 -2.98 -10.43 5.62
CA PHE A 58 -3.23 -9.10 5.07
C PHE A 58 -3.44 -9.19 3.57
N GLU A 59 -4.33 -8.35 3.04
CA GLU A 59 -4.61 -8.24 1.60
C GLU A 59 -4.41 -6.78 1.16
N TRP A 60 -4.10 -6.57 -0.12
CA TRP A 60 -3.91 -5.23 -0.66
C TRP A 60 -5.25 -4.53 -0.88
N ILE A 61 -5.46 -3.33 -0.31
CA ILE A 61 -6.73 -2.62 -0.37
C ILE A 61 -6.56 -1.24 -1.01
N ALA A 62 -7.19 -1.04 -2.18
CA ALA A 62 -7.17 0.24 -2.92
C ALA A 62 -7.87 1.40 -2.18
N ALA A 63 -8.74 1.10 -1.21
CA ALA A 63 -9.46 2.09 -0.42
C ALA A 63 -8.54 3.02 0.41
N GLN A 64 -7.40 2.52 0.88
CA GLN A 64 -6.41 3.34 1.60
C GLN A 64 -5.81 4.41 0.69
N ALA A 65 -5.42 4.03 -0.54
CA ALA A 65 -4.90 4.97 -1.53
C ALA A 65 -5.96 6.00 -1.94
N SER A 66 -7.19 5.56 -2.19
CA SER A 66 -8.33 6.44 -2.47
C SER A 66 -8.58 7.45 -1.34
N HIS A 67 -8.50 7.02 -0.08
CA HIS A 67 -8.63 7.92 1.06
C HIS A 67 -7.45 8.90 1.16
N ALA A 68 -6.22 8.45 0.92
CA ALA A 68 -5.04 9.30 0.97
C ALA A 68 -5.08 10.43 -0.08
N MET A 69 -5.69 10.19 -1.25
CA MET A 69 -5.81 11.19 -2.32
C MET A 69 -7.01 12.14 -2.12
N PHE A 70 -8.14 11.62 -1.66
CA PHE A 70 -9.41 12.35 -1.68
C PHE A 70 -10.00 12.63 -0.30
N HIS A 71 -9.36 12.18 0.78
CA HIS A 71 -9.82 12.30 2.16
C HIS A 71 -11.30 11.90 2.36
N GLN A 72 -11.72 10.83 1.67
CA GLN A 72 -13.11 10.35 1.70
C GLN A 72 -13.52 9.89 3.10
N ASN A 73 -14.74 10.22 3.52
CA ASN A 73 -15.24 9.77 4.82
C ASN A 73 -15.49 8.25 4.88
N ALA A 74 -15.60 7.69 6.08
CA ALA A 74 -15.78 6.25 6.30
C ALA A 74 -17.07 5.70 5.66
N LYS A 75 -18.14 6.50 5.55
CA LYS A 75 -19.39 6.07 4.88
C LYS A 75 -19.18 5.88 3.38
N THR A 76 -18.45 6.79 2.74
CA THR A 76 -18.10 6.71 1.32
C THR A 76 -17.19 5.53 1.06
N LEU A 77 -16.14 5.35 1.86
CA LEU A 77 -15.22 4.21 1.72
C LEU A 77 -15.92 2.86 1.86
N ARG A 78 -16.80 2.73 2.86
CA ARG A 78 -17.62 1.53 3.05
C ARG A 78 -18.52 1.25 1.84
N ARG A 79 -19.16 2.28 1.28
CA ARG A 79 -20.07 2.11 0.14
C ARG A 79 -19.34 1.76 -1.15
N VAL A 80 -18.24 2.45 -1.42
CA VAL A 80 -17.49 2.34 -2.69
C VAL A 80 -16.65 1.07 -2.74
N PHE A 81 -16.03 0.68 -1.61
CA PHE A 81 -15.08 -0.44 -1.55
C PHE A 81 -15.62 -1.65 -0.77
N GLY A 82 -16.92 -1.69 -0.45
CA GLY A 82 -17.53 -2.84 0.24
C GLY A 82 -16.98 -3.14 1.64
N LEU A 83 -16.28 -2.18 2.26
CA LEU A 83 -15.57 -2.40 3.53
C LEU A 83 -16.51 -2.59 4.72
N SER A 84 -16.03 -3.28 5.76
CA SER A 84 -16.69 -3.23 7.07
C SER A 84 -16.62 -1.81 7.63
N TRP A 85 -17.51 -1.49 8.57
CA TRP A 85 -17.48 -0.19 9.23
C TRP A 85 -16.17 0.05 10.00
N SER A 86 -15.62 -1.01 10.61
CA SER A 86 -14.39 -0.93 11.38
C SER A 86 -13.19 -0.65 10.47
N ASP A 87 -13.13 -1.31 9.32
CA ASP A 87 -12.04 -1.10 8.35
C ASP A 87 -12.10 0.30 7.74
N ALA A 88 -13.28 0.75 7.32
CA ALA A 88 -13.46 2.10 6.78
C ALA A 88 -13.12 3.19 7.82
N GLN A 89 -13.46 2.98 9.11
CA GLN A 89 -13.05 3.87 10.19
C GLN A 89 -11.54 3.81 10.45
N GLY A 90 -10.94 2.62 10.38
CA GLY A 90 -9.50 2.43 10.53
C GLY A 90 -8.71 3.25 9.51
N ILE A 91 -9.15 3.25 8.24
CA ILE A 91 -8.54 4.04 7.16
C ILE A 91 -8.59 5.54 7.47
N VAL A 92 -9.75 6.07 7.86
CA VAL A 92 -9.90 7.50 8.17
C VAL A 92 -9.11 7.90 9.42
N LYS A 93 -9.09 7.05 10.46
CA LYS A 93 -8.35 7.32 11.70
C LYS A 93 -6.84 7.27 11.51
N ALA A 94 -6.35 6.44 10.60
CA ALA A 94 -4.93 6.33 10.26
C ALA A 94 -4.42 7.50 9.41
N CYS A 95 -5.30 8.38 8.92
CA CYS A 95 -4.90 9.54 8.13
C CYS A 95 -4.47 10.71 9.03
N ASP A 96 -3.25 11.20 8.86
CA ASP A 96 -2.69 12.33 9.63
C ASP A 96 -3.45 13.65 9.45
N ILE A 97 -4.16 13.81 8.33
CA ILE A 97 -4.95 15.01 8.02
C ILE A 97 -6.34 14.88 8.66
N CYS A 98 -7.05 13.78 8.41
CA CYS A 98 -8.40 13.58 8.92
C CYS A 98 -8.45 13.37 10.44
N SER A 99 -7.41 12.77 11.04
CA SER A 99 -7.30 12.57 12.49
C SER A 99 -7.17 13.88 13.27
N ARG A 100 -6.58 14.93 12.67
CA ARG A 100 -6.44 16.25 13.31
C ARG A 100 -7.74 17.07 13.24
N HIS A 101 -8.57 16.84 12.23
CA HIS A 101 -9.82 17.59 12.03
C HIS A 101 -11.03 17.03 12.80
N SER A 102 -10.96 15.82 13.37
CA SER A 102 -12.06 15.26 14.16
C SER A 102 -12.33 15.97 15.49
N GLY A 103 -11.60 17.06 15.81
CA GLY A 103 -11.81 17.90 16.98
C GLY A 103 -12.53 19.24 16.73
N SER A 104 -12.92 19.60 15.49
CA SER A 104 -13.41 20.96 15.18
C SER A 104 -14.86 21.07 14.69
N LEU A 105 -15.71 20.07 14.94
CA LEU A 105 -17.16 20.16 14.67
C LEU A 105 -17.94 19.62 15.87
N GLY A 106 -18.03 20.46 16.90
CA GLY A 106 -19.19 20.54 17.79
C GLY A 106 -20.10 21.66 17.32
#